data_AF-A2CA75-F1
#
_entry.id   AF-A2CA75-F1
#
_cell.length_a   1.000
_cell.length_b   1.000
_cell.length_c   1.000
_cell.angle_alpha   90.00
_cell.angle_beta   90.00
_cell.angle_gamma   90.00
#
_symmetry.space_group_name_H-M   'P 1'
#
loop_
_entity.id
_entity.type
_entity.pdbx_description
1 polymer ?
#
loop_
_entity_poly.entity_id
_entity_poly.type
_entity_poly.pdbx_seq_one_letter_code
_entity_poly.pdbx_strand_id
1 'polypeptide(L)'
;MERWLYIYSVSAYAYFLDAIQQTDFLNSREKGSVIIGEADPDDRSNWVNDGLVIGMSCALKQGKGAEDQGFNLWPAIGPILEGVTSITNKREFAKDILKAALTYPGEMPSLSEANETSEGGYVIWAQDIEYHPTWVEKTGGNANEVYAGITALLWAGRQVLGDDFIIAPVPSSSIFKNLGDFDTDVILNGNDESDYLKILQLDNLPSKQSSGKEWNYLSVLFQNDIIDGFLGQQYTENNMDALPGSVSADTRKFLPGEELPYAILSAWSNPSQLRETTTDGPPWNSYYNGGLPFNAGAYFGGAESYPTDLDLSDYLIPTKQSLPSLQIASEQEDVAILNFTGLGNDQIDLNISVKNNISQDFILGYYLIKDDQGSVLDPLTGELLTPGDDGYRSAALNQLNQVSELTNLTGNDSPSTNWVIEDLKEDELIAPFVQVIDNHRLNTFFAFDDANPGGFSHFKNLGVNSYGVDVNFDGKPVDYKDLMIALTFPEL
;
A
#
# COMPACT_ATOMS: atom_id res chain seq x y z
N MET A 1 10.63 -18.44 5.49
CA MET A 1 9.24 -18.03 5.26
C MET A 1 8.22 -18.69 6.20
N GLU A 2 8.52 -19.79 6.91
CA GLU A 2 7.68 -20.29 8.04
C GLU A 2 7.95 -19.57 9.40
N ARG A 3 8.68 -18.45 9.41
CA ARG A 3 9.42 -18.02 10.61
C ARG A 3 8.64 -17.22 11.65
N TRP A 4 7.39 -16.81 11.38
CA TRP A 4 6.61 -15.96 12.30
C TRP A 4 5.10 -16.28 12.29
N LEU A 5 4.74 -17.52 11.94
CA LEU A 5 3.33 -17.98 11.84
C LEU A 5 2.65 -18.26 13.19
N TYR A 6 3.30 -17.94 14.31
CA TYR A 6 2.75 -18.19 15.64
C TYR A 6 2.86 -16.93 16.50
N ILE A 7 1.71 -16.57 17.11
CA ILE A 7 1.51 -15.52 18.11
C ILE A 7 1.39 -14.17 17.38
N TYR A 8 0.20 -13.63 17.09
CA TYR A 8 -0.74 -13.02 18.05
C TYR A 8 -2.19 -13.27 17.64
N SER A 9 -3.03 -13.71 18.57
CA SER A 9 -4.50 -13.82 18.37
C SER A 9 -5.24 -12.50 18.62
N VAL A 10 -4.51 -11.39 18.67
CA VAL A 10 -5.03 -10.04 18.94
C VAL A 10 -4.47 -9.13 17.87
N SER A 11 -5.32 -8.28 17.28
CA SER A 11 -4.89 -7.18 16.43
C SER A 11 -3.83 -6.35 17.15
N ALA A 12 -2.59 -6.38 16.68
CA ALA A 12 -1.53 -5.57 17.23
C ALA A 12 -1.49 -4.21 16.52
N TYR A 13 -1.49 -3.14 17.30
CA TYR A 13 -1.47 -1.76 16.80
C TYR A 13 -0.09 -1.13 17.04
N ALA A 14 0.41 -0.44 16.02
CA ALA A 14 1.61 0.38 16.11
C ALA A 14 1.27 1.81 16.53
N TYR A 15 2.02 2.32 17.51
CA TYR A 15 1.98 3.70 17.97
C TYR A 15 3.31 4.35 17.61
N PHE A 16 3.33 5.16 16.55
CA PHE A 16 4.56 5.86 16.15
C PHE A 16 4.60 7.25 16.79
N LEU A 17 5.50 7.39 17.76
CA LEU A 17 5.83 8.60 18.49
C LEU A 17 7.18 9.12 17.98
N ASP A 18 7.28 10.38 17.54
CA ASP A 18 8.55 10.97 17.07
C ASP A 18 9.69 10.74 18.09
N ALA A 19 9.39 10.85 19.40
CA ALA A 19 10.29 10.46 20.47
C ALA A 19 9.55 9.76 21.61
N ILE A 20 10.10 8.66 22.11
CA ILE A 20 9.46 7.87 23.18
C ILE A 20 9.81 8.48 24.55
N GLN A 21 9.05 9.48 24.99
CA GLN A 21 9.35 10.24 26.23
C GLN A 21 8.33 10.06 27.38
N GLN A 22 7.16 9.46 27.12
CA GLN A 22 6.05 9.42 28.08
C GLN A 22 5.89 8.03 28.71
N THR A 23 6.56 7.80 29.84
CA THR A 23 6.51 6.51 30.55
C THR A 23 5.09 6.11 30.97
N ASP A 24 4.22 7.06 31.34
CA ASP A 24 2.82 6.77 31.71
C ASP A 24 2.00 6.22 30.53
N PHE A 25 2.26 6.70 29.31
CA PHE A 25 1.64 6.14 28.11
C PHE A 25 2.09 4.69 27.91
N LEU A 26 3.40 4.41 27.98
CA LEU A 26 3.95 3.07 27.80
C LEU A 26 3.47 2.09 28.87
N ASN A 27 3.43 2.53 30.13
CA ASN A 27 2.96 1.72 31.27
C ASN A 27 1.48 1.33 31.15
N SER A 28 0.70 2.07 30.36
CA SER A 28 -0.72 1.76 30.10
C SER A 28 -0.92 0.73 28.99
N ARG A 29 0.12 0.42 28.21
CA ARG A 29 0.01 -0.46 27.04
C ARG A 29 0.01 -1.92 27.43
N GLU A 30 -0.75 -2.71 26.68
CA GLU A 30 -0.76 -4.15 26.84
C GLU A 30 0.51 -4.78 26.24
N LYS A 31 0.90 -5.95 26.76
CA LYS A 31 1.99 -6.75 26.18
C LYS A 31 1.71 -7.06 24.71
N GLY A 32 2.75 -7.00 23.89
CA GLY A 32 2.64 -7.12 22.44
C GLY A 32 2.25 -5.83 21.72
N SER A 33 1.96 -4.73 22.42
CA SER A 33 1.80 -3.43 21.77
C SER A 33 3.12 -3.01 21.12
N VAL A 34 3.03 -2.41 19.92
CA VAL A 34 4.21 -1.95 19.19
C VAL A 34 4.36 -0.46 19.36
N ILE A 35 5.48 -0.03 19.93
CA ILE A 35 5.82 1.39 20.11
C ILE A 35 6.99 1.71 19.21
N ILE A 36 6.81 2.69 18.33
CA ILE A 36 7.81 3.09 17.35
C ILE A 36 8.30 4.50 17.69
N GLY A 37 9.60 4.72 17.61
CA GLY A 37 10.21 6.04 17.83
C GLY A 37 11.68 5.97 18.24
N GLU A 38 12.24 7.14 18.56
CA GLU A 38 13.59 7.25 19.14
C GLU A 38 13.58 6.82 20.63
N ALA A 39 14.54 5.98 21.02
CA ALA A 39 14.70 5.51 22.39
C ALA A 39 16.16 5.18 22.75
N ASP A 40 16.56 5.52 23.98
CA ASP A 40 17.85 5.11 24.54
C ASP A 40 17.88 3.57 24.77
N PRO A 41 19.05 2.91 24.60
CA PRO A 41 19.17 1.46 24.81
C PRO A 41 18.70 0.95 26.18
N ASP A 42 18.92 1.71 27.26
CA ASP A 42 18.52 1.27 28.61
C ASP A 42 16.98 1.28 28.76
N ASP A 43 16.32 2.31 28.24
CA ASP A 43 14.86 2.43 28.26
C ASP A 43 14.20 1.35 27.41
N ARG A 44 14.71 1.14 26.19
CA ARG A 44 14.24 0.09 25.29
C ARG A 44 14.36 -1.30 25.92
N SER A 45 15.48 -1.59 26.57
CA SER A 45 15.68 -2.84 27.29
C SER A 45 14.64 -3.05 28.40
N ASN A 46 14.29 -2.01 29.15
CA ASN A 46 13.25 -2.10 30.18
C ASN A 46 11.88 -2.42 29.57
N TRP A 47 11.47 -1.71 28.52
CA TRP A 47 10.16 -1.90 27.88
C TRP A 47 10.01 -3.27 27.21
N VAL A 48 11.09 -3.77 26.59
CA VAL A 48 11.14 -5.11 26.00
C VAL A 48 11.03 -6.20 27.07
N ASN A 49 11.61 -5.98 28.27
CA ASN A 49 11.43 -6.89 29.40
C ASN A 49 10.02 -6.80 30.02
N ASP A 50 9.29 -5.70 29.81
CA ASP A 50 7.89 -5.57 30.20
C ASP A 50 6.92 -6.21 29.18
N GLY A 51 7.44 -6.71 28.06
CA GLY A 51 6.68 -7.41 27.02
C GLY A 51 6.20 -6.52 25.86
N LEU A 52 6.74 -5.30 25.73
CA LEU A 52 6.47 -4.42 24.58
C LEU A 52 7.38 -4.77 23.38
N VAL A 53 6.86 -4.58 22.18
CA VAL A 53 7.66 -4.61 20.95
C VAL A 53 8.08 -3.18 20.63
N ILE A 54 9.39 -2.93 20.48
CA ILE A 54 9.90 -1.59 20.21
C ILE A 54 10.40 -1.50 18.78
N GLY A 55 9.79 -0.62 17.98
CA GLY A 55 10.32 -0.21 16.69
C GLY A 55 11.29 0.95 16.85
N MET A 56 12.58 0.65 16.80
CA MET A 56 13.60 1.69 16.90
C MET A 56 13.65 2.50 15.61
N SER A 57 13.47 3.81 15.70
CA SER A 57 13.84 4.77 14.66
C SER A 57 15.07 5.54 15.13
N CYS A 58 16.12 5.60 14.32
CA CYS A 58 17.34 6.33 14.68
C CYS A 58 17.31 7.73 14.08
N ALA A 59 17.72 8.73 14.86
CA ALA A 59 17.85 10.10 14.39
C ALA A 59 18.80 10.16 13.17
N LEU A 60 18.27 10.61 12.02
CA LEU A 60 19.03 10.80 10.79
C LEU A 60 19.77 12.14 10.80
N LYS A 61 20.94 12.21 10.18
CA LYS A 61 21.69 13.45 10.00
C LYS A 61 20.96 14.33 8.99
N GLN A 62 20.46 15.46 9.47
CA GLN A 62 19.96 16.52 8.63
C GLN A 62 21.13 17.32 8.01
N GLY A 63 21.01 17.67 6.73
CA GLY A 63 21.89 18.66 6.11
C GLY A 63 21.82 20.00 6.86
N LYS A 64 22.85 20.85 6.76
CA LYS A 64 22.79 22.18 7.39
C LYS A 64 21.62 23.00 6.83
N GLY A 65 20.67 23.37 7.68
CA GLY A 65 19.50 24.21 7.36
C GLY A 65 18.19 23.46 7.13
N ALA A 66 18.12 22.18 7.51
CA ALA A 66 17.13 21.20 7.04
C ALA A 66 16.01 20.81 8.02
N GLU A 67 15.71 21.63 9.03
CA GLU A 67 14.65 21.34 10.02
C GLU A 67 13.27 21.12 9.35
N ASP A 68 13.06 21.62 8.12
CA ASP A 68 11.83 21.47 7.32
C ASP A 68 12.01 20.71 5.97
N GLN A 69 13.15 20.05 5.73
CA GLN A 69 13.60 19.69 4.36
C GLN A 69 13.56 18.19 3.98
N GLY A 70 13.25 17.29 4.92
CA GLY A 70 13.37 15.85 4.70
C GLY A 70 14.81 15.36 4.53
N PHE A 71 15.02 14.05 4.48
CA PHE A 71 16.35 13.43 4.57
C PHE A 71 16.89 12.96 3.20
N ASN A 72 17.51 13.86 2.41
CA ASN A 72 18.40 13.39 1.33
C ASN A 72 19.75 12.96 1.94
N LEU A 73 19.95 11.65 2.08
CA LEU A 73 21.15 11.08 2.70
C LEU A 73 22.32 10.93 1.71
N TRP A 74 22.07 11.01 0.40
CA TRP A 74 23.10 10.74 -0.61
C TRP A 74 24.33 11.66 -0.53
N PRO A 75 24.22 12.98 -0.29
CA PRO A 75 25.39 13.83 -0.13
C PRO A 75 26.34 13.40 1.01
N ALA A 76 25.83 12.69 2.02
CA ALA A 76 26.64 12.15 3.11
C ALA A 76 27.15 10.72 2.82
N ILE A 77 26.34 9.89 2.16
CA ILE A 77 26.63 8.48 1.91
C ILE A 77 27.45 8.27 0.62
N GLY A 78 27.08 8.91 -0.48
CA GLY A 78 27.70 8.75 -1.80
C GLY A 78 29.24 8.82 -1.80
N PRO A 79 29.88 9.78 -1.09
CA PRO A 79 31.33 9.85 -0.98
C PRO A 79 32.01 8.62 -0.35
N ILE A 80 31.29 7.78 0.39
CA ILE A 80 31.82 6.52 0.96
C ILE A 80 31.89 5.44 -0.12
N LEU A 81 30.98 5.45 -1.09
CA LEU A 81 30.91 4.48 -2.17
C LEU A 81 31.81 4.87 -3.36
N GLU A 82 32.10 6.16 -3.52
CA GLU A 82 32.87 6.70 -4.64
C GLU A 82 34.27 6.05 -4.75
N GLY A 83 34.56 5.46 -5.91
CA GLY A 83 35.85 4.82 -6.19
C GLY A 83 36.08 3.48 -5.48
N VAL A 84 35.09 2.95 -4.75
CA VAL A 84 35.19 1.63 -4.13
C VAL A 84 34.98 0.55 -5.19
N THR A 85 36.00 -0.28 -5.41
CA THR A 85 35.96 -1.34 -6.43
C THR A 85 35.67 -2.73 -5.87
N SER A 86 35.81 -2.93 -4.55
CA SER A 86 35.36 -4.16 -3.87
C SER A 86 35.13 -3.91 -2.38
N ILE A 87 34.17 -4.64 -1.78
CA ILE A 87 33.93 -4.63 -0.33
C ILE A 87 34.41 -5.95 0.26
N THR A 88 35.49 -5.90 1.04
CA THR A 88 36.09 -7.11 1.67
C THR A 88 35.43 -7.46 3.00
N ASN A 89 34.89 -6.47 3.72
CA ASN A 89 34.15 -6.65 4.96
C ASN A 89 32.86 -5.82 4.92
N LYS A 90 31.77 -6.45 4.47
CA LYS A 90 30.46 -5.79 4.30
C LYS A 90 29.96 -5.13 5.59
N ARG A 91 30.15 -5.80 6.74
CA ARG A 91 29.67 -5.28 8.03
C ARG A 91 30.42 -4.03 8.48
N GLU A 92 31.73 -3.95 8.26
CA GLU A 92 32.48 -2.74 8.64
C GLU A 92 32.18 -1.59 7.68
N PHE A 93 32.11 -1.87 6.37
CA PHE A 93 31.72 -0.89 5.37
C PHE A 93 30.30 -0.33 5.64
N ALA A 94 29.37 -1.19 6.03
CA ALA A 94 28.04 -0.79 6.46
C ALA A 94 28.04 0.14 7.67
N LYS A 95 28.90 -0.08 8.67
CA LYS A 95 29.02 0.85 9.80
C LYS A 95 29.51 2.23 9.38
N ASP A 96 30.36 2.33 8.37
CA ASP A 96 30.79 3.63 7.83
C ASP A 96 29.60 4.37 7.20
N ILE A 97 28.74 3.68 6.45
CA ILE A 97 27.50 4.24 5.91
C ILE A 97 26.57 4.71 7.04
N LEU A 98 26.29 3.85 8.04
CA LEU A 98 25.45 4.22 9.19
C LEU A 98 26.03 5.43 9.95
N LYS A 99 27.35 5.49 10.12
CA LYS A 99 28.02 6.62 10.76
C LYS A 99 27.86 7.91 9.97
N ALA A 100 27.81 7.85 8.64
CA ALA A 100 27.54 9.02 7.82
C ALA A 100 26.06 9.43 7.83
N ALA A 101 25.14 8.47 7.90
CA ALA A 101 23.70 8.70 7.83
C ALA A 101 23.07 9.09 9.18
N LEU A 102 23.54 8.53 10.30
CA LEU A 102 22.90 8.69 11.61
C LEU A 102 23.55 9.79 12.45
N THR A 103 22.73 10.52 13.20
CA THR A 103 23.17 11.52 14.18
C THR A 103 23.79 10.84 15.40
N TYR A 104 23.16 9.77 15.88
CA TYR A 104 23.61 8.98 17.02
C TYR A 104 23.77 7.50 16.65
N PRO A 105 24.85 7.10 15.93
CA PRO A 105 25.03 5.71 15.52
C PRO A 105 25.09 4.69 16.67
N GLY A 106 25.33 5.15 17.91
CA GLY A 106 25.34 4.31 19.11
C GLY A 106 23.95 3.89 19.60
N GLU A 107 22.89 4.52 19.11
CA GLU A 107 21.49 4.19 19.46
C GLU A 107 20.93 3.07 18.57
N MET A 108 21.63 2.71 17.49
CA MET A 108 21.26 1.56 16.66
C MET A 108 21.08 0.31 17.50
N PRO A 109 20.03 -0.49 17.25
CA PRO A 109 19.84 -1.75 17.94
C PRO A 109 21.04 -2.69 17.78
N SER A 110 21.25 -3.51 18.79
CA SER A 110 22.17 -4.64 18.73
C SER A 110 21.45 -5.91 18.28
N LEU A 111 22.20 -6.83 17.67
CA LEU A 111 21.69 -8.14 17.23
C LEU A 111 20.92 -8.90 18.32
N SER A 112 21.34 -8.79 19.58
CA SER A 112 20.72 -9.48 20.70
C SER A 112 19.30 -9.01 21.00
N GLU A 113 18.95 -7.79 20.60
CA GLU A 113 17.65 -7.18 20.90
C GLU A 113 16.52 -7.68 20.01
N ALA A 114 16.82 -8.39 18.91
CA ALA A 114 15.81 -9.12 18.14
C ALA A 114 15.28 -10.37 18.87
N ASN A 115 15.96 -10.85 19.91
CA ASN A 115 15.51 -12.03 20.63
C ASN A 115 14.32 -11.68 21.53
N GLU A 116 13.22 -12.39 21.33
CA GLU A 116 12.05 -12.32 22.18
C GLU A 116 12.39 -12.64 23.65
N THR A 117 11.94 -11.77 24.56
CA THR A 117 12.07 -12.00 26.00
C THR A 117 11.06 -13.03 26.48
N SER A 118 11.17 -13.46 27.74
CA SER A 118 10.16 -14.34 28.34
C SER A 118 8.77 -13.71 28.42
N GLU A 119 8.67 -12.38 28.31
CA GLU A 119 7.42 -11.63 28.34
C GLU A 119 6.89 -11.30 26.93
N GLY A 120 7.59 -11.74 25.88
CA GLY A 120 7.17 -11.57 24.48
C GLY A 120 7.67 -10.30 23.79
N GLY A 121 8.43 -9.45 24.50
CA GLY A 121 8.96 -8.20 23.93
C GLY A 121 10.25 -8.42 23.14
N TYR A 122 10.50 -7.58 22.15
CA TYR A 122 11.74 -7.54 21.34
C TYR A 122 11.84 -6.22 20.57
N VAL A 123 12.95 -6.02 19.87
CA VAL A 123 13.20 -4.82 19.05
C VAL A 123 13.13 -5.17 17.56
N ILE A 124 12.47 -4.30 16.80
CA ILE A 124 12.55 -4.24 15.34
C ILE A 124 13.19 -2.91 14.93
N TRP A 125 13.74 -2.83 13.72
CA TRP A 125 14.28 -1.58 13.20
C TRP A 125 13.23 -0.96 12.27
N ALA A 126 12.51 0.02 12.83
CA ALA A 126 11.44 0.74 12.18
C ALA A 126 11.89 2.17 11.90
N GLN A 127 12.85 2.29 10.98
CA GLN A 127 13.49 3.56 10.65
C GLN A 127 12.49 4.51 9.99
N ASP A 128 12.24 5.65 10.64
CA ASP A 128 11.50 6.75 10.04
C ASP A 128 12.30 7.38 8.90
N ILE A 129 11.63 7.58 7.76
CA ILE A 129 12.23 8.15 6.56
C ILE A 129 11.25 9.17 6.00
N GLU A 130 11.52 10.43 6.31
CA GLU A 130 10.74 11.56 5.85
C GLU A 130 11.39 12.25 4.65
N TYR A 131 10.59 12.52 3.61
CA TYR A 131 11.00 13.37 2.49
C TYR A 131 9.83 14.24 2.02
N HIS A 132 10.11 15.47 1.60
CA HIS A 132 9.05 16.34 1.05
C HIS A 132 9.29 16.64 -0.45
N PRO A 133 8.35 16.33 -1.36
CA PRO A 133 8.60 16.28 -2.81
C PRO A 133 9.12 17.58 -3.42
N THR A 134 8.65 18.74 -2.94
CA THR A 134 9.04 20.05 -3.50
C THR A 134 10.54 20.35 -3.37
N TRP A 135 11.30 19.53 -2.66
CA TRP A 135 12.72 19.73 -2.43
C TRP A 135 13.62 19.13 -3.50
N VAL A 136 13.18 18.11 -4.25
CA VAL A 136 13.91 17.63 -5.43
C VAL A 136 14.18 18.82 -6.36
N GLU A 137 13.14 19.59 -6.66
CA GLU A 137 13.23 20.78 -7.52
C GLU A 137 14.06 21.93 -6.91
N LYS A 138 13.93 22.16 -5.59
CA LYS A 138 14.58 23.31 -4.91
C LYS A 138 16.05 23.09 -4.61
N THR A 139 16.46 21.85 -4.34
CA THR A 139 17.85 21.52 -3.95
C THR A 139 18.70 21.07 -5.13
N GLY A 140 18.08 20.85 -6.31
CA GLY A 140 18.75 20.26 -7.46
C GLY A 140 19.08 18.78 -7.28
N GLY A 141 18.61 18.15 -6.20
CA GLY A 141 18.63 16.70 -6.05
C GLY A 141 17.68 16.04 -7.04
N ASN A 142 17.84 14.75 -7.27
CA ASN A 142 16.91 13.94 -8.06
C ASN A 142 16.38 12.77 -7.22
N ALA A 143 15.29 12.15 -7.66
CA ALA A 143 14.70 11.01 -6.98
C ALA A 143 15.71 9.85 -6.80
N ASN A 144 16.60 9.63 -7.78
CA ASN A 144 17.60 8.56 -7.72
C ASN A 144 18.53 8.70 -6.52
N GLU A 145 18.98 9.92 -6.21
CA GLU A 145 19.83 10.16 -5.03
C GLU A 145 19.10 9.84 -3.73
N VAL A 146 17.83 10.26 -3.60
CA VAL A 146 17.05 10.01 -2.38
C VAL A 146 16.89 8.51 -2.17
N TYR A 147 16.44 7.78 -3.20
CA TYR A 147 16.30 6.34 -3.12
C TYR A 147 17.66 5.64 -2.93
N ALA A 148 18.74 6.11 -3.56
CA ALA A 148 20.07 5.55 -3.34
C ALA A 148 20.52 5.68 -1.88
N GLY A 149 20.28 6.84 -1.26
CA GLY A 149 20.57 7.08 0.15
C GLY A 149 19.75 6.17 1.08
N ILE A 150 18.46 6.00 0.81
CA ILE A 150 17.56 5.11 1.56
C ILE A 150 18.03 3.65 1.44
N THR A 151 18.28 3.18 0.22
CA THR A 151 18.75 1.80 -0.02
C THR A 151 20.06 1.55 0.69
N ALA A 152 21.03 2.47 0.60
CA ALA A 152 22.32 2.31 1.27
C ALA A 152 22.19 2.29 2.80
N LEU A 153 21.32 3.13 3.37
CA LEU A 153 21.02 3.14 4.81
C LEU A 153 20.46 1.78 5.25
N LEU A 154 19.39 1.31 4.59
CA LEU A 154 18.71 0.08 4.96
C LEU A 154 19.58 -1.15 4.71
N TRP A 155 20.32 -1.18 3.59
CA TRP A 155 21.33 -2.21 3.32
C TRP A 155 22.36 -2.26 4.44
N ALA A 156 22.86 -1.10 4.87
CA ALA A 156 23.86 -1.04 5.92
C ALA A 156 23.32 -1.56 7.26
N GLY A 157 22.08 -1.23 7.61
CA GLY A 157 21.44 -1.82 8.77
C GLY A 157 21.27 -3.33 8.65
N ARG A 158 20.83 -3.86 7.50
CA ARG A 158 20.77 -5.31 7.25
C ARG A 158 22.13 -5.99 7.43
N GLN A 159 23.23 -5.39 6.94
CA GLN A 159 24.56 -5.95 7.14
C GLN A 159 25.03 -5.95 8.62
N VAL A 160 24.53 -5.02 9.44
CA VAL A 160 24.91 -4.89 10.85
C VAL A 160 24.01 -5.72 11.78
N LEU A 161 22.71 -5.77 11.48
CA LEU A 161 21.64 -6.42 12.23
C LEU A 161 21.34 -7.84 11.73
N GLY A 162 21.87 -8.26 10.58
CA GLY A 162 21.71 -9.61 10.06
C GLY A 162 20.29 -9.95 9.62
N ASP A 163 20.13 -11.18 9.16
CA ASP A 163 18.91 -11.66 8.48
C ASP A 163 17.79 -12.03 9.47
N ASP A 164 18.11 -12.20 10.76
CA ASP A 164 17.14 -12.56 11.79
C ASP A 164 16.44 -11.33 12.41
N PHE A 165 16.94 -10.12 12.13
CA PHE A 165 16.39 -8.88 12.69
C PHE A 165 15.33 -8.30 11.74
N ILE A 166 14.15 -7.97 12.26
CA ILE A 166 13.08 -7.39 11.43
C ILE A 166 13.44 -5.94 11.09
N ILE A 167 13.53 -5.63 9.80
CA ILE A 167 13.73 -4.29 9.25
C ILE A 167 12.45 -3.90 8.50
N ALA A 168 11.68 -3.00 9.09
CA ALA A 168 10.42 -2.52 8.55
C ALA A 168 10.41 -0.99 8.56
N PRO A 169 11.03 -0.32 7.56
CA PRO A 169 11.06 1.14 7.54
C PRO A 169 9.66 1.75 7.60
N VAL A 170 9.63 2.98 8.06
CA VAL A 170 8.43 3.82 8.16
C VAL A 170 8.58 4.95 7.14
N PRO A 171 8.36 4.70 5.84
CA PRO A 171 8.50 5.72 4.82
C PRO A 171 7.30 6.67 4.82
N SER A 172 7.59 7.95 4.61
CA SER A 172 6.54 8.93 4.44
C SER A 172 5.79 8.81 3.11
N SER A 173 4.60 9.41 3.02
CA SER A 173 3.73 9.29 1.84
C SER A 173 4.41 9.66 0.53
N SER A 174 5.36 10.61 0.55
CA SER A 174 6.07 10.99 -0.66
C SER A 174 6.93 9.85 -1.22
N ILE A 175 7.59 9.10 -0.34
CA ILE A 175 8.55 8.05 -0.69
C ILE A 175 7.82 6.81 -1.15
N PHE A 176 6.87 6.30 -0.36
CA PHE A 176 6.24 5.03 -0.73
C PHE A 176 5.21 5.21 -1.85
N LYS A 177 4.63 6.40 -2.06
CA LYS A 177 3.70 6.60 -3.19
C LYS A 177 4.46 6.75 -4.49
N ASN A 178 5.17 7.85 -4.68
CA ASN A 178 5.72 8.18 -5.99
C ASN A 178 6.70 9.37 -5.93
N LEU A 179 7.83 9.24 -5.25
CA LEU A 179 8.82 10.33 -5.24
C LEU A 179 9.52 10.45 -6.60
N GLY A 180 9.00 11.32 -7.47
CA GLY A 180 9.57 11.62 -8.78
C GLY A 180 9.72 10.40 -9.70
N ASP A 181 10.39 10.61 -10.84
CA ASP A 181 10.68 9.54 -11.80
C ASP A 181 12.08 9.00 -11.57
N PHE A 182 12.18 8.05 -10.64
CA PHE A 182 13.43 7.32 -10.42
C PHE A 182 13.68 6.26 -11.51
N ASP A 183 14.93 5.87 -11.66
CA ASP A 183 15.39 4.77 -12.53
C ASP A 183 16.15 3.74 -11.69
N THR A 184 15.56 2.57 -11.51
CA THR A 184 16.10 1.52 -10.64
C THR A 184 17.43 0.99 -11.17
N ASP A 185 17.58 0.86 -12.49
CA ASP A 185 18.81 0.38 -13.12
C ASP A 185 19.95 1.37 -12.85
N VAL A 186 19.71 2.67 -13.00
CA VAL A 186 20.72 3.71 -12.71
C VAL A 186 21.10 3.70 -11.23
N ILE A 187 20.15 3.55 -10.31
CA ILE A 187 20.43 3.55 -8.87
C ILE A 187 21.26 2.32 -8.49
N LEU A 188 20.88 1.13 -8.95
CA LEU A 188 21.55 -0.11 -8.52
C LEU A 188 22.84 -0.38 -9.30
N ASN A 189 22.91 -0.04 -10.58
CA ASN A 189 24.05 -0.38 -11.45
C ASN A 189 24.94 0.81 -11.81
N GLY A 190 24.53 2.03 -11.47
CA GLY A 190 25.22 3.26 -11.86
C GLY A 190 24.99 3.66 -13.31
N ASN A 191 25.68 4.72 -13.74
CA ASN A 191 25.74 5.22 -15.10
C ASN A 191 27.14 5.79 -15.41
N ASP A 192 27.30 6.50 -16.53
CA ASP A 192 28.59 7.10 -16.92
C ASP A 192 29.08 8.22 -15.97
N GLU A 193 28.19 8.76 -15.12
CA GLU A 193 28.45 9.89 -14.24
C GLU A 193 28.63 9.49 -12.76
N SER A 194 28.03 8.37 -12.33
CA SER A 194 28.02 7.89 -10.94
C SER A 194 27.88 6.38 -10.86
N ASP A 195 28.70 5.73 -10.04
CA ASP A 195 28.59 4.30 -9.75
C ASP A 195 27.39 3.95 -8.83
N TYR A 196 26.74 4.95 -8.22
CA TYR A 196 25.67 4.79 -7.23
C TYR A 196 25.88 3.59 -6.29
N LEU A 197 24.99 2.58 -6.34
CA LEU A 197 24.99 1.42 -5.45
C LEU A 197 25.61 0.17 -6.09
N LYS A 198 26.22 0.28 -7.27
CA LYS A 198 26.80 -0.85 -8.01
C LYS A 198 27.68 -1.75 -7.16
N ILE A 199 28.41 -1.14 -6.24
CA ILE A 199 29.35 -1.84 -5.37
C ILE A 199 28.66 -2.73 -4.31
N LEU A 200 27.38 -2.48 -4.02
CA LEU A 200 26.59 -3.25 -3.07
C LEU A 200 26.09 -4.58 -3.66
N GLN A 201 26.10 -4.73 -5.00
CA GLN A 201 25.70 -5.95 -5.73
C GLN A 201 24.26 -6.37 -5.42
N LEU A 202 23.33 -5.44 -5.62
CA LEU A 202 21.89 -5.65 -5.46
C LEU A 202 21.31 -6.10 -6.81
N ASP A 203 21.35 -7.41 -7.05
CA ASP A 203 21.13 -7.99 -8.38
C ASP A 203 19.67 -8.43 -8.62
N ASN A 204 18.81 -8.43 -7.59
CA ASN A 204 17.41 -8.87 -7.71
C ASN A 204 16.53 -7.71 -8.19
N LEU A 205 16.71 -7.33 -9.45
CA LEU A 205 15.93 -6.28 -10.10
C LEU A 205 14.63 -6.85 -10.68
N PRO A 206 13.45 -6.35 -10.26
CA PRO A 206 12.22 -6.68 -10.97
C PRO A 206 12.28 -6.11 -12.38
N SER A 207 11.79 -6.85 -13.37
CA SER A 207 11.59 -6.30 -14.72
C SER A 207 10.66 -5.11 -14.65
N LYS A 208 10.92 -4.04 -15.42
CA LYS A 208 9.99 -2.90 -15.51
C LYS A 208 8.59 -3.36 -15.92
N GLN A 209 7.57 -2.60 -15.53
CA GLN A 209 6.19 -2.82 -15.96
C GLN A 209 6.10 -2.87 -17.49
N SER A 210 5.08 -3.51 -18.04
CA SER A 210 4.88 -3.49 -19.51
C SER A 210 4.67 -2.08 -20.07
N SER A 211 4.24 -1.14 -19.23
CA SER A 211 4.13 0.30 -19.53
C SER A 211 5.50 0.99 -19.72
N GLY A 212 6.59 0.31 -19.34
CA GLY A 212 7.95 0.85 -19.28
C GLY A 212 8.28 1.60 -17.99
N LYS A 213 7.32 1.78 -17.09
CA LYS A 213 7.52 2.42 -15.78
C LYS A 213 8.16 1.45 -14.77
N GLU A 214 8.81 2.01 -13.76
CA GLU A 214 9.33 1.25 -12.63
C GLU A 214 8.20 0.80 -11.70
N TRP A 215 8.40 -0.34 -11.04
CA TRP A 215 7.60 -0.73 -9.87
C TRP A 215 7.84 0.19 -8.68
N ASN A 216 7.01 0.04 -7.65
CA ASN A 216 7.24 0.67 -6.37
C ASN A 216 8.64 0.32 -5.84
N TYR A 217 9.36 1.32 -5.33
CA TYR A 217 10.75 1.11 -4.93
C TYR A 217 10.87 0.20 -3.69
N LEU A 218 9.83 0.12 -2.86
CA LEU A 218 9.80 -0.81 -1.73
C LEU A 218 9.80 -2.28 -2.19
N SER A 219 9.18 -2.60 -3.33
CA SER A 219 9.29 -3.93 -3.96
C SER A 219 10.75 -4.24 -4.30
N VAL A 220 11.51 -3.26 -4.83
CA VAL A 220 12.94 -3.43 -5.14
C VAL A 220 13.75 -3.74 -3.88
N LEU A 221 13.50 -3.02 -2.78
CA LEU A 221 14.17 -3.27 -1.50
C LEU A 221 13.85 -4.67 -0.96
N PHE A 222 12.59 -5.09 -1.06
CA PHE A 222 12.12 -6.39 -0.60
C PHE A 222 12.72 -7.54 -1.41
N GLN A 223 12.72 -7.45 -2.74
CA GLN A 223 13.33 -8.46 -3.62
C GLN A 223 14.84 -8.63 -3.38
N ASN A 224 15.51 -7.63 -2.82
CA ASN A 224 16.93 -7.68 -2.46
C ASN A 224 17.19 -8.04 -0.98
N ASP A 225 16.18 -8.54 -0.25
CA ASP A 225 16.26 -8.92 1.17
C ASP A 225 16.73 -7.77 2.10
N ILE A 226 16.54 -6.52 1.68
CA ILE A 226 16.96 -5.34 2.44
C ILE A 226 15.97 -5.03 3.57
N ILE A 227 14.68 -5.26 3.31
CA ILE A 227 13.57 -5.04 4.25
C ILE A 227 12.72 -6.32 4.38
N ASP A 228 12.03 -6.45 5.51
CA ASP A 228 11.08 -7.54 5.77
C ASP A 228 9.62 -7.09 5.58
N GLY A 229 9.41 -5.81 5.32
CA GLY A 229 8.11 -5.18 5.14
C GLY A 229 8.21 -3.66 5.30
N PHE A 230 7.09 -2.95 5.37
CA PHE A 230 7.10 -1.52 5.66
C PHE A 230 5.85 -1.05 6.42
N LEU A 231 5.95 0.14 6.97
CA LEU A 231 4.85 0.82 7.64
C LEU A 231 4.62 2.19 6.99
N GLY A 232 3.72 2.28 6.01
CA GLY A 232 3.58 3.49 5.19
C GLY A 232 2.80 4.58 5.93
N GLN A 233 3.35 5.79 6.05
CA GLN A 233 2.63 6.92 6.64
C GLN A 233 1.75 7.62 5.60
N GLN A 234 0.43 7.53 5.76
CA GLN A 234 -0.52 8.20 4.89
C GLN A 234 -1.04 9.51 5.53
N TYR A 235 -0.93 10.62 4.80
CA TYR A 235 -1.36 11.95 5.25
C TYR A 235 -2.39 12.57 4.28
N THR A 236 -3.36 13.31 4.82
CA THR A 236 -4.43 14.00 4.06
C THR A 236 -4.09 15.40 3.58
N GLU A 237 -3.07 16.06 4.14
CA GLU A 237 -2.80 17.50 3.93
C GLU A 237 -2.63 17.88 2.45
N ASN A 238 -2.13 16.95 1.63
CA ASN A 238 -1.92 17.13 0.19
C ASN A 238 -2.72 16.15 -0.67
N ASN A 239 -3.61 15.35 -0.08
CA ASN A 239 -4.42 14.35 -0.77
C ASN A 239 -5.71 14.11 0.04
N MET A 240 -6.80 14.79 -0.34
CA MET A 240 -8.08 14.67 0.39
C MET A 240 -8.67 13.24 0.31
N ASP A 241 -8.25 12.47 -0.69
CA ASP A 241 -8.71 11.10 -0.96
C ASP A 241 -7.90 10.07 -0.15
N ALA A 242 -6.92 10.53 0.62
CA ALA A 242 -6.15 9.72 1.56
C ALA A 242 -7.01 9.35 2.78
N LEU A 243 -7.85 8.32 2.65
CA LEU A 243 -8.61 7.77 3.76
C LEU A 243 -7.67 7.20 4.85
N PRO A 244 -8.11 7.16 6.12
CA PRO A 244 -7.37 6.49 7.19
C PRO A 244 -6.96 5.07 6.78
N GLY A 245 -5.69 4.74 6.96
CA GLY A 245 -5.18 3.38 6.79
C GLY A 245 -5.24 2.84 5.37
N SER A 246 -5.36 3.71 4.35
CA SER A 246 -5.38 3.32 2.93
C SER A 246 -4.21 3.88 2.11
N VAL A 247 -3.93 3.19 1.00
CA VAL A 247 -3.13 3.76 -0.09
C VAL A 247 -4.06 4.50 -1.05
N SER A 248 -3.57 5.57 -1.66
CA SER A 248 -4.34 6.40 -2.61
C SER A 248 -3.92 6.12 -4.06
N ALA A 249 -4.72 6.59 -5.03
CA ALA A 249 -4.55 6.30 -6.46
C ALA A 249 -3.19 6.75 -7.05
N ASP A 250 -2.56 7.76 -6.47
CA ASP A 250 -1.23 8.26 -6.82
C ASP A 250 -0.06 7.34 -6.38
N THR A 251 -0.35 6.24 -5.69
CA THR A 251 0.65 5.25 -5.26
C THR A 251 1.12 4.42 -6.46
N ARG A 252 2.42 4.47 -6.77
CA ARG A 252 3.08 3.65 -7.79
C ARG A 252 2.84 2.16 -7.50
N LYS A 253 2.49 1.41 -8.56
CA LYS A 253 2.12 -0.02 -8.46
C LYS A 253 3.24 -0.86 -7.84
N PHE A 254 2.88 -1.73 -6.89
CA PHE A 254 3.80 -2.73 -6.33
C PHE A 254 3.90 -3.93 -7.28
N LEU A 255 5.00 -4.68 -7.19
CA LEU A 255 5.22 -5.86 -8.01
C LEU A 255 4.16 -6.93 -7.68
N PRO A 256 3.34 -7.40 -8.65
CA PRO A 256 2.36 -8.45 -8.41
C PRO A 256 3.03 -9.78 -8.00
N GLY A 257 2.34 -10.55 -7.18
CA GLY A 257 2.82 -11.87 -6.73
C GLY A 257 3.92 -11.84 -5.67
N GLU A 258 4.32 -10.66 -5.17
CA GLU A 258 5.20 -10.59 -4.00
C GLU A 258 4.39 -10.57 -2.69
N GLU A 259 4.81 -11.35 -1.70
CA GLU A 259 4.22 -11.35 -0.35
C GLU A 259 4.82 -10.23 0.53
N LEU A 260 5.02 -9.02 -0.02
CA LEU A 260 5.60 -7.88 0.73
C LEU A 260 4.72 -7.53 1.94
N PRO A 261 5.18 -7.76 3.18
CA PRO A 261 4.42 -7.41 4.36
C PRO A 261 4.32 -5.89 4.51
N TYR A 262 3.15 -5.39 4.91
CA TYR A 262 2.96 -3.97 5.16
C TYR A 262 1.83 -3.70 6.14
N ALA A 263 1.81 -2.49 6.70
CA ALA A 263 0.61 -1.86 7.23
C ALA A 263 0.63 -0.37 6.89
N ILE A 264 -0.55 0.28 6.86
CA ILE A 264 -0.65 1.72 6.61
C ILE A 264 -1.00 2.45 7.90
N LEU A 265 -0.14 3.39 8.29
CA LEU A 265 -0.37 4.31 9.41
C LEU A 265 -1.34 5.40 8.99
N SER A 266 -2.25 5.70 9.92
CA SER A 266 -3.09 6.89 9.84
C SER A 266 -2.51 8.00 10.69
N ALA A 267 -2.70 9.25 10.29
CA ALA A 267 -2.27 10.39 11.09
C ALA A 267 -3.29 10.71 12.20
N TRP A 268 -2.85 10.76 13.45
CA TRP A 268 -3.74 11.09 14.56
C TRP A 268 -4.17 12.57 14.52
N SER A 269 -3.21 13.49 14.40
CA SER A 269 -3.41 14.91 14.68
C SER A 269 -2.77 15.91 13.72
N ASN A 270 -1.65 15.60 13.07
CA ASN A 270 -0.99 16.54 12.17
C ASN A 270 -0.44 15.87 10.89
N PRO A 271 -1.16 15.97 9.76
CA PRO A 271 -2.54 16.46 9.66
C PRO A 271 -3.53 15.54 10.40
N SER A 272 -4.65 16.08 10.89
CA SER A 272 -5.67 15.29 11.59
C SER A 272 -6.42 14.40 10.60
N GLN A 273 -6.13 13.10 10.60
CA GLN A 273 -6.83 12.11 9.77
C GLN A 273 -7.78 11.23 10.57
N LEU A 274 -7.49 10.94 11.85
CA LEU A 274 -8.36 10.13 12.72
C LEU A 274 -9.25 10.97 13.64
N ARG A 275 -8.79 12.15 14.07
CA ARG A 275 -9.48 12.94 15.11
C ARG A 275 -10.57 13.88 14.57
N GLU A 276 -10.42 14.37 13.34
CA GLU A 276 -11.23 15.49 12.80
C GLU A 276 -11.75 15.22 11.38
N THR A 277 -11.95 13.95 11.04
CA THR A 277 -12.27 13.51 9.68
C THR A 277 -13.66 13.99 9.23
N THR A 278 -13.81 14.17 7.91
CA THR A 278 -15.09 14.40 7.22
C THR A 278 -15.74 13.12 6.70
N THR A 279 -15.14 11.96 6.95
CA THR A 279 -15.61 10.64 6.50
C THR A 279 -16.67 10.08 7.46
N ASP A 280 -17.41 9.06 7.05
CA ASP A 280 -18.27 8.30 7.97
C ASP A 280 -17.45 7.89 9.20
N GLY A 281 -18.02 8.08 10.39
CA GLY A 281 -17.26 8.03 11.65
C GLY A 281 -16.53 6.70 11.92
N PRO A 282 -15.58 6.69 12.88
CA PRO A 282 -14.80 5.50 13.19
C PRO A 282 -15.69 4.31 13.61
N PRO A 283 -15.17 3.07 13.50
CA PRO A 283 -13.80 2.75 13.08
C PRO A 283 -13.63 2.62 11.56
N TRP A 284 -12.44 2.97 11.07
CA TRP A 284 -12.05 2.87 9.65
C TRP A 284 -11.22 1.62 9.39
N ASN A 285 -11.28 1.10 8.16
CA ASN A 285 -10.37 0.03 7.77
C ASN A 285 -8.93 0.55 7.71
N SER A 286 -7.99 -0.18 8.32
CA SER A 286 -6.55 0.01 8.13
C SER A 286 -6.00 -1.23 7.44
N TYR A 287 -5.48 -1.04 6.23
CA TYR A 287 -5.07 -2.17 5.41
C TYR A 287 -3.65 -2.62 5.73
N TYR A 288 -3.48 -3.94 5.69
CA TYR A 288 -2.19 -4.59 5.95
C TYR A 288 -2.08 -5.88 5.16
N ASN A 289 -0.85 -6.38 5.04
CA ASN A 289 -0.59 -7.72 4.55
C ASN A 289 0.65 -8.34 5.16
N GLY A 290 0.77 -9.67 5.04
CA GLY A 290 1.91 -10.42 5.54
C GLY A 290 1.99 -10.45 7.07
N GLY A 291 3.16 -10.79 7.59
CA GLY A 291 3.43 -10.91 9.02
C GLY A 291 4.39 -9.85 9.53
N LEU A 292 3.85 -8.71 9.98
CA LEU A 292 4.56 -7.75 10.82
C LEU A 292 4.02 -7.87 12.26
N PRO A 293 4.73 -7.35 13.28
CA PRO A 293 4.22 -7.35 14.65
C PRO A 293 3.01 -6.43 14.87
N PHE A 294 2.46 -5.84 13.80
CA PHE A 294 1.32 -4.93 13.80
C PHE A 294 0.53 -5.12 12.51
N ASN A 295 -0.77 -4.84 12.59
CA ASN A 295 -1.68 -4.91 11.44
C ASN A 295 -2.36 -3.56 11.15
N ALA A 296 -2.17 -2.57 12.02
CA ALA A 296 -2.67 -1.20 11.88
C ALA A 296 -1.84 -0.30 12.79
N GLY A 297 -1.96 1.02 12.63
CA GLY A 297 -1.35 1.94 13.57
C GLY A 297 -1.65 3.39 13.30
N ALA A 298 -1.17 4.24 14.22
CA ALA A 298 -1.27 5.68 14.08
C ALA A 298 0.10 6.36 14.29
N TYR A 299 0.30 7.42 13.52
CA TYR A 299 1.40 8.37 13.69
C TYR A 299 0.94 9.57 14.52
N PHE A 300 1.78 9.99 15.46
CA PHE A 300 1.55 11.13 16.35
C PHE A 300 2.66 12.16 16.16
N GLY A 301 2.36 13.24 15.46
CA GLY A 301 3.35 14.28 15.17
C GLY A 301 3.63 15.21 16.35
N GLY A 302 4.91 15.51 16.58
CA GLY A 302 5.39 16.56 17.48
C GLY A 302 5.35 16.22 18.97
N ALA A 303 5.48 17.25 19.81
CA ALA A 303 5.50 17.17 21.28
C ALA A 303 4.09 17.00 21.90
N GLU A 304 3.15 16.42 21.16
CA GLU A 304 1.77 16.26 21.63
C GLU A 304 1.69 15.28 22.81
N SER A 305 0.79 15.58 23.75
CA SER A 305 0.39 14.63 24.77
C SER A 305 -0.55 13.61 24.16
N TYR A 306 -0.15 12.35 24.10
CA TYR A 306 -0.99 11.25 23.64
C TYR A 306 -1.92 10.83 24.80
N PRO A 307 -3.23 10.61 24.58
CA PRO A 307 -4.11 10.16 25.66
C PRO A 307 -3.63 8.80 26.19
N THR A 308 -3.39 8.71 27.50
CA THR A 308 -2.95 7.46 28.15
C THR A 308 -3.97 6.33 28.04
N ASP A 309 -5.24 6.68 27.79
CA ASP A 309 -6.37 5.78 27.60
C ASP A 309 -6.71 5.53 26.12
N LEU A 310 -5.91 6.03 25.17
CA LEU A 310 -6.16 5.81 23.75
C LEU A 310 -6.10 4.32 23.41
N ASP A 311 -7.14 3.80 22.77
CA ASP A 311 -7.17 2.48 22.16
C ASP A 311 -7.40 2.64 20.64
N LEU A 312 -6.42 2.26 19.83
CA LEU A 312 -6.56 2.38 18.37
C LEU A 312 -7.62 1.43 17.78
N SER A 313 -8.07 0.42 18.52
CA SER A 313 -9.17 -0.45 18.09
C SER A 313 -10.53 0.25 18.05
N ASP A 314 -10.70 1.34 18.80
CA ASP A 314 -11.88 2.20 18.71
C ASP A 314 -11.91 3.01 17.39
N TYR A 315 -10.77 3.12 16.70
CA TYR A 315 -10.61 3.94 15.50
C TYR A 315 -10.30 3.14 14.24
N LEU A 316 -9.64 1.99 14.36
CA LEU A 316 -9.07 1.25 13.24
C LEU A 316 -9.44 -0.24 13.29
N ILE A 317 -9.96 -0.75 12.17
CA ILE A 317 -10.19 -2.17 11.89
C ILE A 317 -9.07 -2.66 10.98
N PRO A 318 -8.11 -3.45 11.49
CA PRO A 318 -7.13 -4.10 10.63
C PRO A 318 -7.82 -4.98 9.59
N THR A 319 -7.55 -4.72 8.31
CA THR A 319 -8.19 -5.40 7.18
C THR A 319 -7.12 -5.95 6.26
N LYS A 320 -6.99 -7.28 6.21
CA LYS A 320 -5.98 -7.92 5.36
C LYS A 320 -6.30 -7.65 3.89
N GLN A 321 -5.36 -7.06 3.16
CA GLN A 321 -5.50 -6.78 1.73
C GLN A 321 -4.13 -6.78 1.03
N SER A 322 -4.00 -7.40 -0.14
CA SER A 322 -2.77 -7.27 -0.92
C SER A 322 -2.63 -5.86 -1.52
N LEU A 323 -1.39 -5.36 -1.69
CA LEU A 323 -1.14 -4.04 -2.29
C LEU A 323 -1.69 -3.93 -3.72
N PRO A 324 -1.49 -4.92 -4.61
CA PRO A 324 -2.13 -4.90 -5.93
C PRO A 324 -3.65 -4.76 -5.85
N SER A 325 -4.30 -5.43 -4.90
CA SER A 325 -5.74 -5.33 -4.73
C SER A 325 -6.20 -3.93 -4.31
N LEU A 326 -5.48 -3.27 -3.40
CA LEU A 326 -5.80 -1.88 -3.04
C LEU A 326 -5.61 -0.94 -4.23
N GLN A 327 -4.59 -1.20 -5.05
CA GLN A 327 -4.27 -0.39 -6.21
C GLN A 327 -5.27 -0.60 -7.35
N ILE A 328 -5.85 -1.78 -7.50
CA ILE A 328 -6.96 -2.03 -8.42
C ILE A 328 -8.23 -1.33 -7.94
N ALA A 329 -8.39 -1.17 -6.62
CA ALA A 329 -9.52 -0.49 -6.03
C ALA A 329 -9.42 1.04 -5.99
N SER A 330 -8.38 1.63 -6.58
CA SER A 330 -8.07 3.05 -6.38
C SER A 330 -9.12 4.03 -6.90
N GLU A 331 -9.98 3.61 -7.84
CA GLU A 331 -11.02 4.45 -8.47
C GLU A 331 -12.43 4.10 -7.99
N GLN A 332 -12.56 3.42 -6.84
CA GLN A 332 -13.83 2.83 -6.41
C GLN A 332 -14.73 3.72 -5.57
N GLU A 333 -14.39 4.98 -5.31
CA GLU A 333 -15.11 5.80 -4.32
C GLU A 333 -16.63 5.79 -4.54
N ASP A 334 -17.09 6.19 -5.73
CA ASP A 334 -18.51 6.28 -6.07
C ASP A 334 -18.98 5.24 -7.09
N VAL A 335 -18.08 4.73 -7.93
CA VAL A 335 -18.41 3.82 -9.05
C VAL A 335 -17.58 2.54 -8.94
N ALA A 336 -18.15 1.44 -9.43
CA ALA A 336 -17.49 0.14 -9.43
C ALA A 336 -16.39 0.04 -10.51
N ILE A 337 -15.32 0.83 -10.42
CA ILE A 337 -14.21 0.79 -11.37
C ILE A 337 -13.08 -0.10 -10.83
N LEU A 338 -12.49 -0.91 -11.68
CA LEU A 338 -11.27 -1.64 -11.39
C LEU A 338 -10.14 -1.06 -12.24
N ASN A 339 -9.08 -0.59 -11.58
CA ASN A 339 -7.98 0.10 -12.21
C ASN A 339 -6.76 -0.82 -12.36
N PHE A 340 -6.68 -1.50 -13.50
CA PHE A 340 -5.51 -2.30 -13.87
C PHE A 340 -4.43 -1.48 -14.57
N THR A 341 -4.64 -0.18 -14.79
CA THR A 341 -3.63 0.66 -15.42
C THR A 341 -2.33 0.66 -14.63
N GLY A 342 -1.21 0.49 -15.33
CA GLY A 342 0.11 0.39 -14.71
C GLY A 342 0.43 -0.95 -14.04
N LEU A 343 -0.50 -1.91 -14.01
CA LEU A 343 -0.15 -3.32 -13.75
C LEU A 343 0.37 -4.01 -15.02
N GLY A 344 0.00 -3.50 -16.20
CA GLY A 344 0.55 -3.97 -17.45
C GLY A 344 0.05 -5.37 -17.87
N ASN A 345 0.77 -6.01 -18.80
CA ASN A 345 0.50 -7.40 -19.23
C ASN A 345 0.93 -8.46 -18.19
N ASP A 346 1.16 -8.04 -16.95
CA ASP A 346 1.51 -8.95 -15.85
C ASP A 346 0.29 -9.80 -15.49
N GLN A 347 0.56 -11.06 -15.13
CA GLN A 347 -0.48 -12.04 -14.88
C GLN A 347 -1.00 -11.88 -13.45
N ILE A 348 -2.30 -11.69 -13.34
CA ILE A 348 -2.99 -11.56 -12.06
C ILE A 348 -4.04 -12.66 -11.97
N ASP A 349 -4.00 -13.44 -10.90
CA ASP A 349 -5.09 -14.35 -10.58
C ASP A 349 -6.23 -13.58 -9.90
N LEU A 350 -7.47 -13.92 -10.26
CA LEU A 350 -8.67 -13.25 -9.78
C LEU A 350 -9.73 -14.28 -9.40
N ASN A 351 -10.19 -14.20 -8.15
CA ASN A 351 -11.37 -14.90 -7.67
C ASN A 351 -12.56 -13.95 -7.62
N ILE A 352 -13.65 -14.31 -8.28
CA ILE A 352 -14.91 -13.56 -8.21
C ILE A 352 -15.93 -14.41 -7.47
N SER A 353 -16.49 -13.87 -6.40
CA SER A 353 -17.60 -14.46 -5.67
C SER A 353 -18.83 -13.58 -5.77
N VAL A 354 -19.99 -14.20 -6.00
CA VAL A 354 -21.28 -13.52 -6.03
C VAL A 354 -22.21 -14.21 -5.07
N LYS A 355 -22.65 -13.49 -4.04
CA LYS A 355 -23.81 -13.89 -3.24
C LYS A 355 -25.07 -13.43 -3.95
N ASN A 356 -25.95 -14.37 -4.24
CA ASN A 356 -27.14 -14.15 -5.06
C ASN A 356 -28.41 -14.27 -4.21
N ASN A 357 -29.26 -13.24 -4.28
CA ASN A 357 -30.58 -13.19 -3.64
C ASN A 357 -31.74 -13.02 -4.64
N ILE A 358 -31.48 -13.17 -5.95
CA ILE A 358 -32.50 -13.16 -7.01
C ILE A 358 -32.78 -14.55 -7.56
N SER A 359 -34.02 -14.77 -7.99
CA SER A 359 -34.49 -16.03 -8.57
C SER A 359 -34.16 -16.21 -10.05
N GLN A 360 -33.68 -15.14 -10.70
CA GLN A 360 -33.39 -15.10 -12.12
C GLN A 360 -31.95 -15.53 -12.39
N ASP A 361 -31.72 -16.10 -13.57
CA ASP A 361 -30.37 -16.29 -14.09
C ASP A 361 -29.74 -14.93 -14.43
N PHE A 362 -28.45 -14.81 -14.15
CA PHE A 362 -27.69 -13.60 -14.40
C PHE A 362 -26.39 -13.87 -15.15
N ILE A 363 -25.89 -12.84 -15.82
CA ILE A 363 -24.59 -12.79 -16.46
C ILE A 363 -23.86 -11.59 -15.89
N LEU A 364 -22.76 -11.83 -15.20
CA LEU A 364 -21.79 -10.79 -14.86
C LEU A 364 -20.78 -10.67 -16.00
N GLY A 365 -20.41 -9.45 -16.35
CA GLY A 365 -19.33 -9.18 -17.27
C GLY A 365 -18.64 -7.86 -16.97
N TYR A 366 -17.48 -7.65 -17.60
CA TYR A 366 -16.70 -6.42 -17.48
C TYR A 366 -16.37 -5.84 -18.86
N TYR A 367 -16.28 -4.53 -18.93
CA TYR A 367 -15.97 -3.80 -20.14
C TYR A 367 -14.93 -2.70 -19.88
N LEU A 368 -14.12 -2.42 -20.90
CA LEU A 368 -13.08 -1.41 -20.92
C LEU A 368 -13.71 -0.02 -20.90
N ILE A 369 -13.18 0.86 -20.04
CA ILE A 369 -13.47 2.29 -20.02
C ILE A 369 -12.15 3.07 -20.20
N LYS A 370 -12.24 4.28 -20.75
CA LYS A 370 -11.07 5.10 -21.08
C LYS A 370 -10.73 6.15 -20.03
N ASP A 371 -11.65 6.39 -19.09
CA ASP A 371 -11.52 7.34 -18.00
C ASP A 371 -12.40 6.95 -16.82
N ASP A 372 -12.24 7.66 -15.70
CA ASP A 372 -13.02 7.52 -14.47
C ASP A 372 -14.50 7.94 -14.63
N GLN A 373 -14.86 8.58 -15.75
CA GLN A 373 -16.23 8.94 -16.11
C GLN A 373 -16.94 7.85 -16.91
N GLY A 374 -16.28 6.71 -17.18
CA GLY A 374 -16.89 5.55 -17.81
C GLY A 374 -16.97 5.62 -19.33
N SER A 375 -16.21 6.50 -19.97
CA SER A 375 -16.24 6.63 -21.42
C SER A 375 -15.78 5.37 -22.15
N VAL A 376 -16.42 5.00 -23.25
CA VAL A 376 -16.07 3.83 -24.08
C VAL A 376 -15.75 4.26 -25.52
N LEU A 377 -14.85 3.54 -26.18
CA LEU A 377 -14.53 3.78 -27.59
C LEU A 377 -15.59 3.13 -28.47
N ASP A 378 -16.30 3.88 -29.31
CA ASP A 378 -17.19 3.28 -30.31
C ASP A 378 -16.37 2.59 -31.41
N PRO A 379 -16.47 1.26 -31.55
CA PRO A 379 -15.69 0.52 -32.55
C PRO A 379 -16.11 0.82 -34.00
N LEU A 380 -17.28 1.41 -34.23
CA LEU A 380 -17.76 1.74 -35.58
C LEU A 380 -17.23 3.07 -36.08
N THR A 381 -17.17 4.08 -35.21
CA THR A 381 -16.81 5.46 -35.56
C THR A 381 -15.42 5.87 -35.07
N GLY A 382 -14.92 5.22 -34.02
CA GLY A 382 -13.72 5.62 -33.28
C GLY A 382 -13.94 6.80 -32.34
N GLU A 383 -15.18 7.25 -32.15
CA GLU A 383 -15.53 8.32 -31.21
C GLU A 383 -15.56 7.78 -29.76
N LEU A 384 -15.26 8.65 -28.81
CA LEU A 384 -15.40 8.35 -27.39
C LEU A 384 -16.83 8.70 -26.96
N LEU A 385 -17.56 7.72 -26.43
CA LEU A 385 -18.93 7.85 -25.95
C LEU A 385 -18.94 7.86 -24.42
N THR A 386 -19.62 8.83 -23.84
CA THR A 386 -19.88 8.91 -22.40
C THR A 386 -21.17 8.17 -22.02
N PRO A 387 -21.31 7.72 -20.75
CA PRO A 387 -22.58 7.19 -20.26
C PRO A 387 -23.75 8.13 -20.59
N GLY A 388 -24.83 7.56 -21.17
CA GLY A 388 -26.01 8.32 -21.60
C GLY A 388 -26.03 8.70 -23.09
N ASP A 389 -24.89 8.65 -23.79
CA ASP A 389 -24.83 8.91 -25.23
C ASP A 389 -25.58 7.84 -26.04
N ASP A 390 -26.17 8.27 -27.16
CA ASP A 390 -26.77 7.38 -28.15
C ASP A 390 -25.71 6.39 -28.67
N GLY A 391 -25.94 5.10 -28.44
CA GLY A 391 -25.02 4.04 -28.85
C GLY A 391 -24.03 3.58 -27.79
N TYR A 392 -23.90 4.27 -26.65
CA TYR A 392 -23.00 3.89 -25.55
C TYR A 392 -23.16 2.42 -25.15
N ARG A 393 -24.39 1.98 -24.90
CA ARG A 393 -24.70 0.59 -24.50
C ARG A 393 -24.22 -0.43 -25.54
N SER A 394 -24.37 -0.12 -26.83
CA SER A 394 -23.93 -1.00 -27.92
C SER A 394 -22.41 -1.04 -28.04
N ALA A 395 -21.74 0.09 -27.80
CA ALA A 395 -20.28 0.18 -27.78
C ALA A 395 -19.70 -0.56 -26.56
N ALA A 396 -20.24 -0.35 -25.36
CA ALA A 396 -19.79 -1.00 -24.12
C ALA A 396 -19.92 -2.54 -24.18
N LEU A 397 -21.01 -3.04 -24.78
CA LEU A 397 -21.23 -4.49 -24.96
C LEU A 397 -20.58 -5.06 -26.22
N ASN A 398 -19.85 -4.26 -26.98
CA ASN A 398 -19.11 -4.76 -28.14
C ASN A 398 -17.92 -5.61 -27.67
N GLN A 399 -17.64 -6.70 -28.38
CA GLN A 399 -16.52 -7.59 -28.06
C GLN A 399 -15.17 -6.86 -28.00
N LEU A 400 -14.99 -5.78 -28.74
CA LEU A 400 -13.75 -4.98 -28.71
C LEU A 400 -13.58 -4.14 -27.43
N ASN A 401 -14.66 -3.90 -26.69
CA ASN A 401 -14.63 -3.24 -25.39
C ASN A 401 -14.90 -4.20 -24.24
N GLN A 402 -15.00 -5.51 -24.47
CA GLN A 402 -15.23 -6.47 -23.41
C GLN A 402 -13.91 -7.14 -23.01
N VAL A 403 -13.75 -7.39 -21.70
CA VAL A 403 -12.61 -8.13 -21.17
C VAL A 403 -12.90 -9.62 -21.35
N SER A 404 -12.29 -10.27 -22.35
CA SER A 404 -12.68 -11.61 -22.82
C SER A 404 -12.82 -12.65 -21.72
N GLU A 405 -11.85 -12.69 -20.81
CA GLU A 405 -11.72 -13.58 -19.66
C GLU A 405 -12.80 -13.33 -18.61
N LEU A 406 -13.32 -12.10 -18.56
CA LEU A 406 -14.35 -11.65 -17.64
C LEU A 406 -15.69 -11.39 -18.35
N THR A 407 -15.90 -12.04 -19.51
CA THR A 407 -17.21 -12.09 -20.16
C THR A 407 -17.98 -13.35 -19.80
N ASN A 408 -19.30 -13.27 -19.77
CA ASN A 408 -20.20 -14.42 -19.63
C ASN A 408 -20.05 -15.21 -18.32
N LEU A 409 -19.79 -14.53 -17.21
CA LEU A 409 -19.78 -15.13 -15.87
C LEU A 409 -21.22 -15.43 -15.45
N THR A 410 -21.71 -16.62 -15.81
CA THR A 410 -23.11 -17.02 -15.67
C THR A 410 -23.44 -17.61 -14.30
N GLY A 411 -24.43 -17.03 -13.62
CA GLY A 411 -24.98 -17.55 -12.38
C GLY A 411 -26.47 -17.88 -12.53
N ASN A 412 -26.95 -18.77 -11.67
CA ASN A 412 -28.35 -19.17 -11.57
C ASN A 412 -28.88 -18.90 -10.15
N ASP A 413 -30.09 -19.37 -9.83
CA ASP A 413 -30.75 -19.30 -8.50
C ASP A 413 -30.02 -20.09 -7.37
N SER A 414 -28.70 -20.26 -7.48
CA SER A 414 -27.86 -20.72 -6.39
C SER A 414 -27.52 -19.55 -5.46
N PRO A 415 -27.51 -19.73 -4.13
CA PRO A 415 -27.19 -18.67 -3.17
C PRO A 415 -25.80 -18.04 -3.33
N SER A 416 -24.88 -18.75 -3.99
CA SER A 416 -23.53 -18.28 -4.28
C SER A 416 -22.98 -18.89 -5.55
N THR A 417 -22.27 -18.09 -6.34
CA THR A 417 -21.49 -18.54 -7.52
C THR A 417 -20.06 -18.02 -7.39
N ASN A 418 -19.07 -18.82 -7.79
CA ASN A 418 -17.67 -18.43 -7.74
C ASN A 418 -16.97 -18.74 -9.06
N TRP A 419 -16.04 -17.88 -9.47
CA TRP A 419 -15.15 -18.08 -10.61
C TRP A 419 -13.71 -17.87 -10.17
N VAL A 420 -12.81 -18.66 -10.75
CA VAL A 420 -11.36 -18.48 -10.66
C VAL A 420 -10.90 -18.16 -12.08
N ILE A 421 -10.27 -17.00 -12.23
CA ILE A 421 -9.69 -16.51 -13.47
C ILE A 421 -8.20 -16.51 -13.27
N GLU A 422 -7.51 -17.43 -13.94
CA GLU A 422 -6.06 -17.54 -13.88
C GLU A 422 -5.44 -16.66 -14.97
N ASP A 423 -4.28 -16.07 -14.68
CA ASP A 423 -3.46 -15.36 -15.66
C ASP A 423 -4.18 -14.19 -16.37
N LEU A 424 -5.06 -13.45 -15.67
CA LEU A 424 -5.71 -12.26 -16.23
C LEU A 424 -4.64 -11.24 -16.63
N LYS A 425 -4.70 -10.77 -17.87
CA LYS A 425 -3.83 -9.71 -18.41
C LYS A 425 -4.71 -8.54 -18.79
N GLU A 426 -4.66 -7.50 -17.99
CA GLU A 426 -5.42 -6.28 -18.21
C GLU A 426 -4.54 -5.09 -17.81
N ASP A 427 -4.57 -4.03 -18.62
CA ASP A 427 -3.80 -2.80 -18.39
C ASP A 427 -4.66 -1.53 -18.54
N GLU A 428 -5.97 -1.69 -18.67
CA GLU A 428 -6.94 -0.60 -18.77
C GLU A 428 -7.81 -0.45 -17.50
N LEU A 429 -8.65 0.58 -17.50
CA LEU A 429 -9.75 0.69 -16.55
C LEU A 429 -10.90 -0.20 -17.02
N ILE A 430 -11.55 -0.92 -16.10
CA ILE A 430 -12.71 -1.75 -16.42
C ILE A 430 -13.86 -1.49 -15.46
N ALA A 431 -15.09 -1.64 -15.94
CA ALA A 431 -16.30 -1.53 -15.15
C ALA A 431 -17.21 -2.75 -15.33
N PRO A 432 -17.97 -3.16 -14.29
CA PRO A 432 -18.89 -4.27 -14.38
C PRO A 432 -20.20 -3.87 -15.06
N PHE A 433 -20.83 -4.87 -15.67
CA PHE A 433 -22.24 -4.88 -15.98
C PHE A 433 -22.87 -6.20 -15.52
N VAL A 434 -24.14 -6.16 -15.18
CA VAL A 434 -24.95 -7.35 -14.91
C VAL A 434 -26.09 -7.40 -15.91
N GLN A 435 -26.28 -8.58 -16.50
CA GLN A 435 -27.47 -8.87 -17.27
C GLN A 435 -28.36 -9.87 -16.54
N VAL A 436 -29.65 -9.59 -16.48
CA VAL A 436 -30.64 -10.48 -15.87
C VAL A 436 -31.66 -10.86 -16.93
N ILE A 437 -31.95 -12.16 -17.03
CA ILE A 437 -33.00 -12.67 -17.90
C ILE A 437 -34.30 -12.70 -17.10
N ASP A 438 -35.19 -11.75 -17.37
CA ASP A 438 -36.53 -11.71 -16.79
C ASP A 438 -37.60 -11.82 -17.87
N ASN A 439 -38.55 -12.75 -17.71
CA ASN A 439 -39.66 -12.95 -18.65
C ASN A 439 -39.22 -13.06 -20.14
N HIS A 440 -38.12 -13.78 -20.41
CA HIS A 440 -37.48 -13.92 -21.72
C HIS A 440 -36.92 -12.61 -22.34
N ARG A 441 -36.71 -11.57 -21.52
CA ARG A 441 -36.04 -10.34 -21.90
C ARG A 441 -34.71 -10.24 -21.17
N LEU A 442 -33.66 -9.90 -21.91
CA LEU A 442 -32.37 -9.58 -21.34
C LEU A 442 -32.37 -8.11 -20.93
N ASN A 443 -32.21 -7.85 -19.64
CA ASN A 443 -32.01 -6.51 -19.11
C ASN A 443 -30.52 -6.34 -18.78
N THR A 444 -29.96 -5.15 -18.96
CA THR A 444 -28.54 -4.88 -18.69
C THR A 444 -28.40 -3.64 -17.83
N PHE A 445 -27.68 -3.80 -16.73
CA PHE A 445 -27.38 -2.80 -15.72
C PHE A 445 -25.87 -2.53 -15.73
N PHE A 446 -25.49 -1.28 -15.87
CA PHE A 446 -24.10 -0.82 -15.89
C PHE A 446 -23.75 -0.16 -14.55
N ALA A 447 -22.45 -0.12 -14.22
CA ALA A 447 -21.95 0.58 -13.04
C ALA A 447 -22.29 2.08 -13.04
N PHE A 448 -22.24 2.72 -14.21
CA PHE A 448 -22.56 4.14 -14.40
C PHE A 448 -24.07 4.34 -14.52
N ASP A 449 -24.63 5.24 -13.71
CA ASP A 449 -26.06 5.53 -13.63
C ASP A 449 -26.64 6.12 -14.92
N ASP A 450 -25.92 7.04 -15.56
CA ASP A 450 -26.32 7.65 -16.85
C ASP A 450 -26.36 6.64 -18.00
N ALA A 451 -25.63 5.52 -17.89
CA ALA A 451 -25.77 4.41 -18.83
C ALA A 451 -27.07 3.62 -18.62
N ASN A 452 -27.78 3.78 -17.49
CA ASN A 452 -28.98 3.05 -17.11
C ASN A 452 -30.29 3.78 -17.46
N PRO A 453 -31.38 3.06 -17.78
CA PRO A 453 -32.64 3.69 -18.11
C PRO A 453 -33.15 4.48 -16.91
N GLY A 454 -33.34 5.79 -17.09
CA GLY A 454 -33.80 6.68 -16.01
C GLY A 454 -32.69 7.27 -15.14
N GLY A 455 -31.41 7.00 -15.42
CA GLY A 455 -30.29 7.60 -14.68
C GLY A 455 -30.15 7.09 -13.25
N PHE A 456 -30.50 5.82 -13.00
CA PHE A 456 -30.44 5.22 -11.67
C PHE A 456 -29.16 4.40 -11.49
N SER A 457 -28.52 4.56 -10.34
CA SER A 457 -27.41 3.71 -9.94
C SER A 457 -27.90 2.33 -9.54
N HIS A 458 -27.35 1.31 -10.21
CA HIS A 458 -27.60 -0.10 -9.93
C HIS A 458 -26.44 -0.76 -9.18
N PHE A 459 -25.32 -0.07 -9.01
CA PHE A 459 -24.13 -0.56 -8.32
C PHE A 459 -23.80 0.35 -7.16
N LYS A 460 -23.40 -0.24 -6.04
CA LYS A 460 -22.93 0.49 -4.87
C LYS A 460 -21.66 -0.14 -4.36
N ASN A 461 -20.64 0.68 -4.11
CA ASN A 461 -19.43 0.23 -3.43
C ASN A 461 -19.76 -0.25 -2.00
N LEU A 462 -19.32 -1.44 -1.64
CA LEU A 462 -19.44 -2.05 -0.31
C LEU A 462 -18.10 -2.15 0.43
N GLY A 463 -17.00 -1.83 -0.23
CA GLY A 463 -15.63 -1.92 0.26
C GLY A 463 -14.67 -2.21 -0.90
N VAL A 464 -13.36 -2.32 -0.58
CA VAL A 464 -12.32 -2.65 -1.56
C VAL A 464 -12.71 -3.87 -2.38
N ASN A 465 -12.86 -3.65 -3.69
CA ASN A 465 -13.20 -4.66 -4.68
C ASN A 465 -14.50 -5.43 -4.39
N SER A 466 -15.46 -4.78 -3.73
CA SER A 466 -16.77 -5.35 -3.45
C SER A 466 -17.91 -4.39 -3.76
N TYR A 467 -18.94 -4.91 -4.43
CA TYR A 467 -20.07 -4.12 -4.89
C TYR A 467 -21.40 -4.83 -4.64
N GLY A 468 -22.39 -4.05 -4.22
CA GLY A 468 -23.78 -4.46 -4.19
C GLY A 468 -24.45 -4.07 -5.50
N VAL A 469 -25.32 -4.92 -6.00
CA VAL A 469 -26.10 -4.68 -7.20
C VAL A 469 -27.58 -4.74 -6.84
N ASP A 470 -28.34 -3.78 -7.36
CA ASP A 470 -29.79 -3.79 -7.34
C ASP A 470 -30.28 -4.00 -8.77
N VAL A 471 -31.07 -5.06 -9.00
CA VAL A 471 -31.65 -5.38 -10.31
C VAL A 471 -33.17 -5.27 -10.30
N ASN A 472 -33.74 -4.55 -9.32
CA ASN A 472 -35.18 -4.46 -9.16
C ASN A 472 -35.86 -3.75 -10.35
N PHE A 473 -36.92 -4.39 -10.83
CA PHE A 473 -37.84 -3.87 -11.84
C PHE A 473 -39.17 -3.39 -11.23
N ASP A 474 -39.36 -3.56 -9.92
CA ASP A 474 -40.68 -3.63 -9.28
C ASP A 474 -41.02 -2.47 -8.33
N GLY A 475 -40.15 -1.45 -8.25
CA GLY A 475 -40.38 -0.24 -7.45
C GLY A 475 -40.19 -0.42 -5.94
N LYS A 476 -39.51 -1.49 -5.51
CA LYS A 476 -39.00 -1.61 -4.13
C LYS A 476 -37.93 -0.55 -3.84
N PRO A 477 -37.71 -0.21 -2.55
CA PRO A 477 -36.58 0.62 -2.15
C PRO A 477 -35.26 -0.05 -2.55
N VAL A 478 -34.35 0.73 -3.15
CA VAL A 478 -33.02 0.26 -3.54
C VAL A 478 -32.23 -0.14 -2.30
N ASP A 479 -31.71 -1.36 -2.27
CA ASP A 479 -30.93 -1.88 -1.13
C ASP A 479 -29.59 -2.52 -1.53
N TYR A 480 -29.33 -2.68 -2.83
CA TYR A 480 -28.10 -3.23 -3.42
C TYR A 480 -27.74 -4.64 -2.92
N LYS A 481 -28.73 -5.42 -2.48
CA LYS A 481 -28.52 -6.77 -1.97
C LYS A 481 -28.97 -7.87 -2.92
N ASP A 482 -29.44 -7.54 -4.11
CA ASP A 482 -29.88 -8.54 -5.08
C ASP A 482 -28.71 -9.44 -5.50
N LEU A 483 -27.58 -8.83 -5.84
CA LEU A 483 -26.29 -9.50 -5.97
C LEU A 483 -25.26 -8.76 -5.13
N MET A 484 -24.37 -9.48 -4.46
CA MET A 484 -23.18 -8.89 -3.84
C MET A 484 -21.95 -9.56 -4.43
N ILE A 485 -21.18 -8.77 -5.16
CA ILE A 485 -19.97 -9.18 -5.87
C ILE A 485 -18.78 -8.86 -4.97
N ALA A 486 -17.86 -9.80 -4.83
CA ALA A 486 -16.56 -9.56 -4.22
C ALA A 486 -15.46 -10.17 -5.07
N LEU A 487 -14.46 -9.36 -5.41
CA LEU A 487 -13.28 -9.76 -6.14
C LEU A 487 -12.12 -9.88 -5.16
N THR A 488 -11.38 -10.97 -5.24
CA THR A 488 -10.20 -11.23 -4.42
C THR A 488 -9.04 -11.55 -5.33
N PHE A 489 -7.91 -10.88 -5.11
CA PHE A 489 -6.67 -11.08 -5.83
C PHE A 489 -5.75 -11.90 -4.92
N PRO A 490 -5.78 -13.24 -5.02
CA PRO A 490 -4.93 -14.09 -4.20
C PRO A 490 -3.46 -13.73 -4.37
N GLU A 491 -2.71 -13.88 -3.28
CA GLU A 491 -1.24 -13.95 -3.35
C GLU A 491 -0.87 -15.19 -4.16
N LEU A 492 -0.04 -15.00 -5.19
CA LEU A 492 0.44 -16.06 -6.09
C LEU A 492 1.47 -16.97 -5.41
#